data_AF-A0A2V5LBJ9-F1
#
_entry.id   AF-A0A2V5LBJ9-F1
#
_cell.length_a   1.000
_cell.length_b   1.000
_cell.length_c   1.000
_cell.angle_alpha   90.00
_cell.angle_beta   90.00
_cell.angle_gamma   90.00
#
_symmetry.space_group_name_H-M   'P 1'
#
loop_
_entity.id
_entity.type
_entity.pdbx_description
1 polymer ?
#
loop_
_entity_poly.entity_id
_entity_poly.type
_entity_poly.pdbx_seq_one_letter_code
_entity_poly.pdbx_strand_id
1 'polypeptide(L)'
;WEWEPKTNKVTFEGVGKDGKPVKVSYVRTDLGSQTDAVKNEVDPSFINDNYWVLFPFHAYWDKSASAIDQGKFNLPVGPGTAELVPVKYPADGGYTPGDTWDLYVGKDNRVVYFVYHRGGAKPPSRVLATWAGYKKAGPILFSTEHRGFADGKPLHIFISDVAVKLTGSDAWMKAQ
;
A
#
# COMPACT_ATOMS: atom_id res chain seq x y z
N TRP A 1 -8.25 8.49 -5.87
CA TRP A 1 -7.15 9.28 -5.28
C TRP A 1 -6.30 9.89 -6.37
N GLU A 2 -5.79 11.09 -6.17
CA GLU A 2 -4.70 11.67 -6.95
C GLU A 2 -3.60 12.12 -5.98
N TRP A 3 -2.33 11.77 -6.27
CA TRP A 3 -1.20 12.08 -5.40
C TRP A 3 -0.07 12.72 -6.21
N GLU A 4 0.38 13.88 -5.75
CA GLU A 4 1.51 14.62 -6.29
C GLU A 4 2.74 14.38 -5.38
N PRO A 5 3.59 13.38 -5.63
CA PRO A 5 4.61 12.94 -4.68
C PRO A 5 5.66 14.00 -4.36
N LYS A 6 5.98 14.91 -5.30
CA LYS A 6 6.98 15.98 -5.09
C LYS A 6 6.54 17.02 -4.06
N THR A 7 5.25 17.37 -4.05
CA THR A 7 4.65 18.35 -3.12
C THR A 7 3.95 17.68 -1.96
N ASN A 8 3.85 16.34 -1.98
CA ASN A 8 3.10 15.53 -1.04
C ASN A 8 1.63 15.98 -0.90
N LYS A 9 1.05 16.47 -2.00
CA LYS A 9 -0.34 16.88 -2.06
C LYS A 9 -1.22 15.70 -2.47
N VAL A 10 -2.31 15.50 -1.75
CA VAL A 10 -3.29 14.46 -1.99
C VAL A 10 -4.62 15.12 -2.32
N THR A 11 -5.29 14.61 -3.35
CA THR A 11 -6.67 14.95 -3.68
C THR A 11 -7.53 13.70 -3.61
N PHE A 12 -8.61 13.79 -2.85
CA PHE A 12 -9.67 12.80 -2.80
C PHE A 12 -10.93 13.38 -3.42
N GLU A 13 -11.55 12.60 -4.28
CA GLU A 13 -12.89 12.85 -4.80
C GLU A 13 -13.64 11.52 -4.78
N GLY A 14 -14.76 11.47 -4.07
CA GLY A 14 -15.50 10.24 -3.87
C GLY A 14 -16.69 10.45 -2.94
N VAL A 15 -17.08 9.38 -2.25
CA VAL A 15 -18.21 9.38 -1.32
C VAL A 15 -17.69 9.07 0.08
N GLY A 16 -18.04 9.91 1.06
CA GLY A 16 -17.70 9.73 2.46
C GLY A 16 -18.50 8.59 3.10
N LYS A 17 -18.14 8.23 4.34
CA LYS A 17 -18.84 7.16 5.09
C LYS A 17 -20.32 7.44 5.32
N ASP A 18 -20.72 8.71 5.35
CA ASP A 18 -22.10 9.16 5.48
C ASP A 18 -22.86 9.19 4.14
N GLY A 19 -22.26 8.70 3.06
CA GLY A 19 -22.86 8.66 1.73
C GLY A 19 -22.82 9.98 0.97
N LYS A 20 -22.19 11.03 1.51
CA LYS A 20 -22.13 12.34 0.85
C LYS A 20 -20.90 12.46 -0.06
N PRO A 21 -20.99 13.23 -1.16
CA PRO A 21 -19.81 13.57 -1.95
C PRO A 21 -18.76 14.27 -1.09
N VAL A 22 -17.53 13.78 -1.14
CA VAL A 22 -16.37 14.40 -0.50
C VAL A 22 -15.37 14.74 -1.58
N LYS A 23 -14.98 16.01 -1.63
CA LYS A 23 -13.86 16.50 -2.42
C LYS A 23 -12.94 17.30 -1.53
N VAL A 24 -11.70 16.84 -1.37
CA VAL A 24 -10.72 17.51 -0.53
C VAL A 24 -9.32 17.39 -1.13
N SER A 25 -8.56 18.47 -1.01
CA SER A 25 -7.15 18.53 -1.38
C SER A 25 -6.37 19.07 -0.20
N TYR A 26 -5.28 18.41 0.17
CA TYR A 26 -4.45 18.78 1.31
C TYR A 26 -3.00 18.36 1.08
N VAL A 27 -2.07 19.06 1.74
CA VAL A 27 -0.65 18.69 1.77
C VAL A 27 -0.39 17.91 3.05
N ARG A 28 0.17 16.70 2.94
CA ARG A 28 0.29 15.79 4.09
C ARG A 28 1.26 16.28 5.15
N THR A 29 2.24 17.12 4.81
CA THR A 29 3.15 17.72 5.81
C THR A 29 2.46 18.76 6.69
N ASP A 30 1.34 19.32 6.22
CA ASP A 30 0.56 20.34 6.94
C ASP A 30 -0.72 19.74 7.54
N LEU A 31 -0.71 18.43 7.83
CA LEU A 31 -1.88 17.69 8.30
C LEU A 31 -2.46 18.26 9.60
N GLY A 32 -1.62 18.86 10.45
CA GLY A 32 -2.04 19.49 11.71
C GLY A 32 -3.02 20.67 11.54
N SER A 33 -3.00 21.35 10.40
CA SER A 33 -3.92 22.45 10.10
C SER A 33 -5.21 21.99 9.40
N GLN A 34 -5.35 20.69 9.12
CA GLN A 34 -6.50 20.14 8.42
C GLN A 34 -7.64 19.81 9.37
N THR A 35 -8.84 19.65 8.80
CA THR A 35 -10.04 19.28 9.56
C THR A 35 -9.91 17.88 10.17
N ASP A 36 -10.69 17.60 11.22
CA ASP A 36 -10.68 16.28 11.85
C ASP A 36 -11.09 15.17 10.88
N ALA A 37 -11.99 15.46 9.93
CA ALA A 37 -12.34 14.51 8.87
C ALA A 37 -11.13 14.15 7.99
N VAL A 38 -10.30 15.14 7.63
CA VAL A 38 -9.08 14.87 6.85
C VAL A 38 -8.08 14.05 7.67
N LYS A 39 -7.83 14.46 8.91
CA LYS A 39 -6.83 13.83 9.80
C LYS A 39 -7.19 12.40 10.18
N ASN A 40 -8.47 12.15 10.50
CA ASN A 40 -8.90 10.90 11.12
C ASN A 40 -9.58 9.94 10.15
N GLU A 41 -9.93 10.38 8.95
CA GLU A 41 -10.61 9.55 7.96
C GLU A 41 -9.93 9.55 6.60
N VAL A 42 -9.71 10.72 6.00
CA VAL A 42 -9.22 10.80 4.61
C VAL A 42 -7.74 10.41 4.49
N ASP A 43 -6.83 10.99 5.27
CA ASP A 43 -5.41 10.65 5.19
C ASP A 43 -5.09 9.21 5.62
N PRO A 44 -5.70 8.66 6.69
CA PRO A 44 -5.55 7.24 7.02
C PRO A 44 -6.02 6.32 5.89
N SER A 45 -7.13 6.65 5.21
CA SER A 45 -7.63 5.86 4.07
C SER A 45 -6.71 5.97 2.86
N PHE A 46 -6.19 7.18 2.58
CA PHE A 46 -5.17 7.38 1.55
C PHE A 46 -3.94 6.53 1.83
N ILE A 47 -3.43 6.52 3.07
CA ILE A 47 -2.26 5.71 3.42
C ILE A 47 -2.52 4.22 3.24
N ASN A 48 -3.67 3.72 3.69
CA ASN A 48 -4.05 2.32 3.49
C ASN A 48 -4.00 1.94 2.01
N ASP A 49 -4.69 2.70 1.17
CA ASP A 49 -4.78 2.40 -0.27
C ASP A 49 -3.42 2.60 -0.96
N ASN A 50 -2.66 3.62 -0.54
CA ASN A 50 -1.32 3.89 -1.06
C ASN A 50 -0.35 2.74 -0.72
N TYR A 51 -0.46 2.13 0.46
CA TYR A 51 0.32 0.94 0.81
C TYR A 51 -0.09 -0.25 -0.06
N TRP A 52 -1.39 -0.52 -0.26
CA TRP A 52 -1.82 -1.58 -1.19
C TRP A 52 -1.30 -1.41 -2.61
N VAL A 53 -1.15 -0.16 -3.10
CA VAL A 53 -0.67 0.11 -4.46
C VAL A 53 0.86 0.11 -4.55
N LEU A 54 1.56 0.64 -3.54
CA LEU A 54 2.97 1.03 -3.62
C LEU A 54 3.86 0.40 -2.55
N PHE A 55 3.41 -0.61 -1.80
CA PHE A 55 4.20 -1.15 -0.68
C PHE A 55 5.67 -1.48 -1.01
N PRO A 56 6.00 -2.12 -2.16
CA PRO A 56 7.41 -2.39 -2.49
C PRO A 56 8.26 -1.12 -2.59
N PHE A 57 7.67 0.01 -2.96
CA PHE A 57 8.36 1.30 -2.96
C PHE A 57 8.51 1.87 -1.55
N HIS A 58 7.48 1.77 -0.69
CA HIS A 58 7.59 2.14 0.73
C HIS A 58 8.71 1.37 1.43
N ALA A 59 8.81 0.06 1.20
CA ALA A 59 9.89 -0.77 1.73
C ALA A 59 11.30 -0.27 1.36
N TYR A 60 11.45 0.45 0.24
CA TYR A 60 12.71 1.04 -0.21
C TYR A 60 12.89 2.51 0.24
N TRP A 61 11.81 3.29 0.24
CA TRP A 61 11.81 4.72 0.56
C TRP A 61 11.88 4.98 2.06
N ASP A 62 11.17 4.19 2.86
CA ASP A 62 11.03 4.40 4.30
C ASP A 62 12.33 4.04 5.03
N LYS A 63 13.02 5.05 5.53
CA LYS A 63 14.32 4.88 6.23
C LYS A 63 14.18 4.41 7.67
N SER A 64 12.97 4.42 8.23
CA SER A 64 12.70 3.96 9.60
C SER A 64 12.47 2.45 9.68
N ALA A 65 12.08 1.81 8.58
CA ALA A 65 11.84 0.37 8.56
C ALA A 65 13.14 -0.42 8.33
N SER A 66 13.23 -1.62 8.90
CA SER A 66 14.25 -2.59 8.49
C SER A 66 13.70 -3.48 7.38
N ALA A 67 14.53 -3.80 6.39
CA ALA A 67 14.22 -4.73 5.30
C ALA A 67 15.44 -5.63 5.05
N ILE A 68 15.47 -6.79 5.71
CA ILE A 68 16.62 -7.71 5.67
C ILE A 68 16.17 -9.02 5.03
N ASP A 69 16.72 -9.33 3.86
CA ASP A 69 16.52 -10.59 3.15
C ASP A 69 16.88 -11.79 4.06
N GLN A 70 15.94 -12.71 4.23
CA GLN A 70 16.08 -13.93 5.01
C GLN A 70 16.40 -15.16 4.15
N GLY A 71 16.47 -15.01 2.83
CA GLY A 71 16.64 -16.09 1.88
C GLY A 71 15.33 -16.79 1.54
N LYS A 72 15.43 -18.02 1.02
CA LYS A 72 14.29 -18.77 0.50
C LYS A 72 13.42 -19.38 1.60
N PHE A 73 12.13 -19.06 1.55
CA PHE A 73 11.09 -19.63 2.41
C PHE A 73 9.99 -20.25 1.56
N ASN A 74 9.22 -21.16 2.17
CA ASN A 74 7.97 -21.64 1.58
C ASN A 74 6.99 -20.48 1.43
N LEU A 75 6.20 -20.48 0.35
CA LEU A 75 5.12 -19.52 0.21
C LEU A 75 4.11 -19.69 1.36
N PRO A 76 3.47 -18.59 1.84
CA PRO A 76 2.52 -18.67 2.94
C PRO A 76 1.29 -19.53 2.65
N VAL A 77 0.92 -19.59 1.37
CA VAL A 77 -0.22 -20.36 0.86
C VAL A 77 0.19 -21.02 -0.46
N GLY A 78 -0.11 -22.31 -0.58
CA GLY A 78 0.18 -23.10 -1.78
C GLY A 78 1.61 -23.63 -1.86
N PRO A 79 1.93 -24.41 -2.91
CA PRO A 79 3.26 -24.96 -3.10
C PRO A 79 4.24 -23.91 -3.63
N GLY A 80 5.52 -24.08 -3.32
CA GLY A 80 6.61 -23.27 -3.88
C GLY A 80 7.39 -22.49 -2.83
N THR A 81 8.46 -21.83 -3.28
CA THR A 81 9.34 -21.00 -2.46
C THR A 81 9.61 -19.66 -3.13
N ALA A 82 9.93 -18.66 -2.31
CA ALA A 82 10.32 -17.31 -2.72
C ALA A 82 11.34 -16.75 -1.71
N GLU A 83 12.11 -15.74 -2.11
CA GLU A 83 12.95 -15.01 -1.17
C GLU A 83 12.06 -14.20 -0.22
N LEU A 84 12.32 -14.25 1.08
CA LEU A 84 11.52 -13.55 2.09
C LEU A 84 12.26 -12.28 2.54
N VAL A 85 11.61 -11.13 2.36
CA VAL A 85 12.07 -9.84 2.88
C VAL A 85 11.03 -9.29 3.85
N PRO A 86 11.22 -9.47 5.17
CA PRO A 86 10.39 -8.84 6.19
C PRO A 86 10.70 -7.35 6.28
N VAL A 87 9.67 -6.52 6.16
CA VAL A 87 9.74 -5.06 6.33
C VAL A 87 9.12 -4.72 7.68
N LYS A 88 9.95 -4.37 8.67
CA LYS A 88 9.52 -4.14 10.05
C LYS A 88 9.61 -2.66 10.42
N TYR A 89 8.48 -2.09 10.83
CA TYR A 89 8.41 -0.71 11.30
C TYR A 89 8.66 -0.62 12.82
N PRO A 90 9.18 0.53 13.31
CA PRO A 90 9.33 0.79 14.74
C PRO A 90 7.99 0.72 15.51
N ALA A 91 8.08 0.51 16.82
CA ALA A 91 6.90 0.45 17.70
C ALA A 91 6.26 1.83 17.97
N ASP A 92 6.82 2.89 17.40
CA ASP A 92 6.37 4.27 17.52
C ASP A 92 6.31 4.96 16.14
N GLY A 93 5.38 5.91 16.00
CA GLY A 93 5.15 6.65 14.77
C GLY A 93 4.22 5.96 13.77
N GLY A 94 3.86 6.70 12.71
CA GLY A 94 2.92 6.23 11.68
C GLY A 94 1.49 6.01 12.18
N TYR A 95 0.63 5.53 11.29
CA TYR A 95 -0.78 5.21 11.61
C TYR A 95 -0.93 3.86 12.32
N THR A 96 -0.03 2.93 12.04
CA THR A 96 -0.03 1.57 12.59
C THR A 96 1.39 1.18 13.02
N PRO A 97 1.83 1.70 14.18
CA PRO A 97 3.16 1.39 14.71
C PRO A 97 3.35 -0.10 14.99
N GLY A 98 4.58 -0.58 14.81
CA GLY A 98 5.01 -1.94 15.09
C GLY A 98 4.63 -2.96 14.02
N ASP A 99 4.02 -2.52 12.91
CA ASP A 99 3.63 -3.41 11.83
C ASP A 99 4.83 -4.06 11.16
N THR A 100 4.64 -5.32 10.74
CA THR A 100 5.59 -6.07 9.92
C THR A 100 4.91 -6.55 8.65
N TRP A 101 5.59 -6.41 7.52
CA TRP A 101 5.12 -6.81 6.21
C TRP A 101 6.13 -7.76 5.59
N ASP A 102 5.80 -9.03 5.51
CA ASP A 102 6.63 -10.03 4.85
C ASP A 102 6.38 -9.99 3.34
N LEU A 103 7.40 -9.63 2.56
CA LEU A 103 7.36 -9.70 1.10
C LEU A 103 8.01 -10.98 0.62
N TYR A 104 7.26 -11.78 -0.12
CA TYR A 104 7.75 -12.97 -0.80
C TYR A 104 8.08 -12.59 -2.24
N VAL A 105 9.36 -12.56 -2.58
CA VAL A 105 9.90 -12.10 -3.85
C VAL A 105 10.24 -13.31 -4.74
N GLY A 106 9.58 -13.38 -5.89
CA GLY A 106 9.77 -14.42 -6.89
C GLY A 106 11.07 -14.25 -7.69
N LYS A 107 11.35 -15.21 -8.57
CA LYS A 107 12.58 -15.28 -9.36
C LYS A 107 12.80 -14.10 -10.31
N ASP A 108 11.74 -13.38 -10.67
CA ASP A 108 11.77 -12.20 -11.52
C ASP A 108 11.88 -10.89 -10.70
N ASN A 109 12.27 -10.98 -9.42
CA ASN A 109 12.37 -9.88 -8.46
C ASN A 109 11.04 -9.15 -8.24
N ARG A 110 9.92 -9.85 -8.40
CA ARG A 110 8.58 -9.32 -8.14
C ARG A 110 8.01 -9.92 -6.88
N VAL A 111 7.30 -9.11 -6.11
CA VAL A 111 6.50 -9.65 -5.00
C VAL A 111 5.44 -10.56 -5.58
N VAL A 112 5.34 -11.78 -5.09
CA VAL A 112 4.29 -12.74 -5.47
C VAL A 112 3.26 -12.92 -4.36
N TYR A 113 3.66 -12.63 -3.13
CA TYR A 113 2.83 -12.78 -1.96
C TYR A 113 3.26 -11.79 -0.87
N PHE A 114 2.31 -11.39 -0.04
CA PHE A 114 2.57 -10.55 1.11
C PHE A 114 1.88 -11.13 2.36
N VAL A 115 2.51 -10.96 3.53
CA VAL A 115 1.88 -11.20 4.83
C VAL A 115 2.04 -9.98 5.72
N TYR A 116 0.91 -9.37 6.07
CA TYR A 116 0.81 -8.34 7.09
C TYR A 116 0.71 -8.97 8.47
N HIS A 117 1.49 -8.44 9.41
CA HIS A 117 1.33 -8.67 10.84
C HIS A 117 1.16 -7.31 11.51
N ARG A 118 0.03 -7.12 12.18
CA ARG A 118 -0.24 -5.86 12.87
C ARG A 118 0.54 -5.78 14.17
N GLY A 119 1.15 -4.62 14.44
CA GLY A 119 1.84 -4.38 15.72
C GLY A 119 0.90 -4.18 16.90
N GLY A 120 -0.31 -3.65 16.66
CA GLY A 120 -1.32 -3.34 17.68
C GLY A 120 -2.51 -4.30 17.74
N ALA A 121 -3.37 -4.14 18.75
CA ALA A 121 -4.48 -5.05 19.05
C ALA A 121 -5.73 -4.93 18.17
N LYS A 122 -5.79 -3.96 17.23
CA LYS A 122 -6.97 -3.75 16.38
C LYS A 122 -7.02 -4.77 15.24
N PRO A 123 -8.15 -5.40 14.93
CA PRO A 123 -8.24 -6.29 13.76
C PRO A 123 -8.13 -5.51 12.42
N PRO A 124 -7.70 -6.16 11.32
CA PRO A 124 -7.20 -7.53 11.31
C PRO A 124 -5.80 -7.64 11.93
N SER A 125 -5.53 -8.76 12.60
CA SER A 125 -4.22 -9.05 13.19
C SER A 125 -3.21 -9.56 12.15
N ARG A 126 -3.71 -10.31 11.17
CA ARG A 126 -2.90 -10.91 10.11
C ARG A 126 -3.65 -10.88 8.78
N VAL A 127 -2.97 -10.42 7.74
CA VAL A 127 -3.48 -10.46 6.36
C VAL A 127 -2.48 -11.22 5.50
N LEU A 128 -2.98 -12.12 4.68
CA LEU A 128 -2.22 -12.86 3.68
C LEU A 128 -2.87 -12.54 2.35
N ALA A 129 -2.10 -12.04 1.37
CA ALA A 129 -2.64 -11.87 0.03
C ALA A 129 -1.59 -12.08 -1.06
N THR A 130 -2.06 -12.54 -2.22
CA THR A 130 -1.27 -12.52 -3.44
C THR A 130 -0.91 -11.09 -3.82
N TRP A 131 0.20 -10.91 -4.52
CA TRP A 131 0.58 -9.65 -5.14
C TRP A 131 0.62 -9.86 -6.65
N ALA A 132 -0.54 -9.73 -7.31
CA ALA A 132 -0.79 -10.21 -8.65
C ALA A 132 -1.46 -9.16 -9.56
N GLY A 133 -1.75 -9.56 -10.80
CA GLY A 133 -2.38 -8.66 -11.78
C GLY A 133 -1.47 -7.49 -12.15
N TYR A 134 -0.18 -7.77 -12.34
CA TYR A 134 0.80 -6.74 -12.66
C TYR A 134 0.45 -6.02 -13.98
N LYS A 135 0.33 -4.70 -13.92
CA LYS A 135 0.07 -3.81 -15.04
C LYS A 135 1.07 -2.68 -15.08
N LYS A 136 1.45 -2.23 -16.27
CA LYS A 136 2.44 -1.17 -16.45
C LYS A 136 1.74 0.18 -16.68
N ALA A 137 2.05 1.17 -15.87
CA ALA A 137 1.67 2.57 -16.10
C ALA A 137 2.94 3.40 -16.22
N GLY A 138 3.23 3.90 -17.43
CA GLY A 138 4.51 4.57 -17.70
C GLY A 138 5.71 3.68 -17.37
N PRO A 139 6.70 4.15 -16.58
CA PRO A 139 7.87 3.35 -16.21
C PRO A 139 7.61 2.39 -15.03
N ILE A 140 6.44 2.46 -14.38
CA ILE A 140 6.17 1.73 -13.13
C ILE A 140 5.29 0.52 -13.39
N LEU A 141 5.60 -0.59 -12.72
CA LEU A 141 4.80 -1.81 -12.71
C LEU A 141 4.03 -1.88 -11.38
N PHE A 142 2.71 -2.01 -11.45
CA PHE A 142 1.80 -2.04 -10.31
C PHE A 142 1.11 -3.40 -10.22
N SER A 143 1.03 -3.96 -9.01
CA SER A 143 0.09 -5.05 -8.72
C SER A 143 -1.30 -4.46 -8.54
N THR A 144 -2.32 -5.06 -9.16
CA THR A 144 -3.71 -4.55 -9.06
C THR A 144 -4.70 -5.58 -8.54
N GLU A 145 -4.23 -6.76 -8.12
CA GLU A 145 -5.07 -7.87 -7.73
C GLU A 145 -4.47 -8.63 -6.53
N HIS A 146 -5.24 -8.68 -5.44
CA HIS A 146 -4.84 -9.25 -4.18
C HIS A 146 -5.96 -10.14 -3.64
N ARG A 147 -5.71 -11.46 -3.63
CA ARG A 147 -6.60 -12.45 -3.05
C ARG A 147 -5.94 -13.13 -1.88
N GLY A 148 -6.71 -13.41 -0.84
CA GLY A 148 -6.25 -14.20 0.28
C GLY A 148 -7.19 -14.11 1.46
N PHE A 149 -6.63 -13.87 2.66
CA PHE A 149 -7.38 -13.93 3.90
C PHE A 149 -6.95 -12.84 4.89
N ALA A 150 -7.92 -12.26 5.59
CA ALA A 150 -7.72 -11.37 6.75
C ALA A 150 -8.31 -12.05 7.99
N ASP A 151 -7.45 -12.41 8.96
CA ASP A 151 -7.80 -13.23 10.13
C ASP A 151 -8.66 -14.47 9.76
N GLY A 152 -8.25 -15.16 8.69
CA GLY A 152 -8.92 -16.37 8.19
C GLY A 152 -10.17 -16.13 7.35
N LYS A 153 -10.66 -14.89 7.22
CA LYS A 153 -11.80 -14.55 6.36
C LYS A 153 -11.35 -14.22 4.95
N PRO A 154 -12.05 -14.67 3.89
CA PRO A 154 -11.70 -14.35 2.51
C PRO A 154 -11.54 -12.84 2.29
N LEU A 155 -10.48 -12.47 1.60
CA LEU A 155 -10.14 -11.11 1.20
C LEU A 155 -9.95 -11.06 -0.32
N HIS A 156 -10.54 -10.05 -0.93
CA HIS A 156 -10.27 -9.69 -2.31
C HIS A 156 -10.17 -8.17 -2.41
N ILE A 157 -8.99 -7.68 -2.80
CA ILE A 157 -8.73 -6.27 -3.07
C ILE A 157 -8.28 -6.17 -4.52
N PHE A 158 -8.91 -5.29 -5.26
CA PHE A 158 -8.51 -4.93 -6.61
C PHE A 158 -8.36 -3.42 -6.72
N ILE A 159 -7.38 -2.99 -7.50
CA ILE A 159 -7.07 -1.57 -7.70
C ILE A 159 -7.45 -1.20 -9.13
N SER A 160 -8.38 -0.26 -9.27
CA SER A 160 -8.79 0.27 -10.58
C SER A 160 -8.14 1.62 -10.87
N ASP A 161 -8.26 2.06 -12.13
CA ASP A 161 -7.91 3.42 -12.57
C ASP A 161 -6.48 3.88 -12.24
N VAL A 162 -5.56 2.92 -12.11
CA VAL A 162 -4.13 3.21 -11.91
C VAL A 162 -3.60 3.93 -13.14
N ALA A 163 -3.03 5.12 -12.92
CA ALA A 163 -2.38 5.89 -13.95
C ALA A 163 -1.24 6.73 -13.36
N VAL A 164 -0.26 7.06 -14.19
CA VAL A 164 0.85 7.96 -13.82
C VAL A 164 0.94 9.14 -14.77
N LYS A 165 1.29 10.31 -14.24
CA LYS A 165 1.59 11.52 -15.02
C LYS A 165 3.06 11.86 -14.81
N LEU A 166 3.85 11.86 -15.88
CA LEU A 166 5.28 12.17 -15.81
C LEU A 166 5.51 13.68 -15.68
N THR A 167 6.63 14.07 -15.06
CA THR A 167 7.02 15.49 -14.99
C THR A 167 7.15 16.06 -16.40
N GLY A 168 6.46 17.18 -16.67
CA GLY A 168 6.45 17.83 -17.98
C GLY A 168 5.47 17.24 -19.00
N SER A 169 4.76 16.16 -18.67
CA SER A 169 3.66 15.62 -19.50
C SER A 169 2.32 16.15 -18.99
N ASP A 170 1.37 16.41 -19.88
CA ASP A 170 -0.04 16.63 -19.53
C ASP A 170 -0.93 15.39 -19.65
N ALA A 171 -0.41 14.32 -20.25
CA ALA A 171 -1.12 13.07 -20.45
C ALA A 171 -0.95 12.11 -19.26
N TRP A 172 -2.06 11.49 -18.88
CA TRP A 172 -2.10 10.34 -17.96
C TRP A 172 -1.80 9.05 -18.71
N MET A 173 -0.84 8.27 -18.22
CA MET A 173 -0.51 6.94 -18.72
C MET A 173 -1.24 5.92 -17.87
N LYS A 174 -2.34 5.35 -18.38
CA LYS A 174 -3.13 4.33 -17.68
C LYS A 174 -2.38 3.00 -17.62
N ALA A 175 -2.59 2.24 -16.55
CA ALA A 175 -2.03 0.91 -16.39
C ALA A 175 -2.65 -0.07 -17.41
N GLN A 176 -1.80 -0.76 -18.15
CA GLN A 176 -2.16 -1.80 -19.13
C GLN A 176 -1.59 -3.15 -18.74
#